data_AF-A0A955X973-F1
#
_entry.id   AF-A0A955X973-F1
#
_cell.length_a   1.000
_cell.length_b   1.000
_cell.length_c   1.000
_cell.angle_alpha   90.00
_cell.angle_beta   90.00
_cell.angle_gamma   90.00
#
_symmetry.space_group_name_H-M   'P 1'
#
loop_
_entity.id
_entity.type
_entity.pdbx_description
1 polymer ?
#
loop_
_entity_poly.entity_id
_entity_poly.type
_entity_poly.pdbx_seq_one_letter_code
_entity_poly.pdbx_strand_id
1 'polypeptide(L)'
;MTERPIRVRGARAHNLQGLDVDLPRHALVAITGVSGSGKSSFAFDTVFREGERRYLATLSAPARRLLAKLARPEVDALHGLGAAVAVGQQGPGPNPRSTVGTATGLWDLLRLLFARLGTPKTHRGLFSFNDPEGQCPTCRGLGVVDKVDPALIVHDPQRTLRGGALVPTLKNGYTVYSQVTVDVMNQVCQAHGFDVDTPWQDLTDEQRDVVMYGSQRLVVPYGKHSLESRMKWSGITARPREEGYYRGLVPVIEETLTRNRNDNVLRFV
;
A
#
# COMPACT_ATOMS: atom_id res chain seq x y z
N MET A 1 -0.97 43.84 -29.52
CA MET A 1 0.01 44.03 -28.44
C MET A 1 0.84 42.75 -28.35
N THR A 2 2.15 42.80 -28.63
CA THR A 2 3.04 41.64 -28.45
C THR A 2 3.22 41.38 -26.95
N GLU A 3 2.76 40.22 -26.46
CA GLU A 3 2.92 39.87 -25.06
C GLU A 3 4.39 39.69 -24.67
N ARG A 4 4.74 40.10 -23.44
CA ARG A 4 6.12 40.02 -22.94
C ARG A 4 6.52 38.55 -22.70
N PRO A 5 7.76 38.13 -23.06
CA PRO A 5 8.21 36.75 -22.87
C PRO A 5 8.27 36.36 -21.39
N ILE A 6 8.30 35.05 -21.12
CA ILE A 6 8.60 34.52 -19.80
C ILE A 6 10.10 34.67 -19.59
N ARG A 7 10.51 35.50 -18.63
CA ARG A 7 11.93 35.76 -18.37
C ARG A 7 12.36 35.01 -17.13
N VAL A 8 13.32 34.11 -17.26
CA VAL A 8 13.96 33.41 -16.15
C VAL A 8 15.35 34.00 -15.97
N ARG A 9 15.69 34.37 -14.73
CA ARG A 9 17.01 34.93 -14.38
C ARG A 9 17.64 34.20 -13.21
N GLY A 10 18.90 33.79 -13.39
CA GLY A 10 19.72 33.16 -12.37
C GLY A 10 19.15 31.83 -11.86
N ALA A 11 18.62 30.98 -12.74
CA ALA A 11 18.12 29.67 -12.33
C ALA A 11 19.28 28.75 -11.89
N ARG A 12 19.18 28.22 -10.68
CA ARG A 12 20.22 27.41 -9.99
C ARG A 12 19.70 26.13 -9.37
N ALA A 13 18.44 25.74 -9.65
CA ALA A 13 17.89 24.49 -9.13
C ALA A 13 18.77 23.28 -9.54
N HIS A 14 19.20 22.49 -8.55
CA HIS A 14 20.05 21.32 -8.73
C HIS A 14 21.38 21.62 -9.41
N ASN A 15 21.53 21.23 -10.68
CA ASN A 15 22.78 21.31 -11.44
C ASN A 15 22.83 22.53 -12.37
N LEU A 16 21.83 23.42 -12.32
CA LEU A 16 21.81 24.63 -13.13
C LEU A 16 22.85 25.65 -12.64
N GLN A 17 23.60 26.23 -13.56
CA GLN A 17 24.71 27.16 -13.26
C GLN A 17 24.32 28.63 -13.47
N GLY A 18 23.21 29.07 -12.87
CA GLY A 18 22.77 30.48 -12.98
C GLY A 18 22.24 30.84 -14.37
N LEU A 19 21.33 30.02 -14.90
CA LEU A 19 20.80 30.15 -16.25
C LEU A 19 19.85 31.36 -16.39
N ASP A 20 20.14 32.20 -17.38
CA ASP A 20 19.28 33.28 -17.87
C ASP A 20 18.67 32.89 -19.21
N VAL A 21 17.34 32.92 -19.33
CA VAL A 21 16.64 32.60 -20.59
C VAL A 21 15.31 33.33 -20.72
N ASP A 22 14.98 33.72 -21.95
CA ASP A 22 13.67 34.27 -22.31
C ASP A 22 12.91 33.24 -23.15
N LEU A 23 11.76 32.78 -22.64
CA LEU A 23 10.88 31.85 -23.34
C LEU A 23 9.76 32.63 -24.03
N PRO A 24 9.54 32.44 -25.35
CA PRO A 24 8.44 33.06 -26.06
C PRO A 24 7.09 32.54 -25.52
N ARG A 25 6.09 33.43 -25.45
CA ARG A 25 4.71 33.04 -25.12
C ARG A 25 4.00 32.53 -26.37
N HIS A 26 2.95 31.72 -26.15
CA HIS A 26 2.10 31.15 -27.20
C HIS A 26 2.88 30.36 -28.27
N ALA A 27 4.03 29.83 -27.89
CA ALA A 27 4.89 29.04 -28.74
C ALA A 27 5.18 27.69 -28.08
N LEU A 28 5.31 26.65 -28.90
CA LEU A 28 5.84 25.38 -28.46
C LEU A 28 7.36 25.53 -28.29
N VAL A 29 7.85 25.44 -27.05
CA VAL A 29 9.28 25.52 -26.74
C VAL A 29 9.80 24.13 -26.43
N ALA A 30 10.75 23.65 -27.23
CA ALA A 30 11.43 22.38 -26.99
C ALA A 30 12.75 22.63 -26.25
N ILE A 31 12.90 22.05 -25.05
CA ILE A 31 14.15 22.08 -24.27
C ILE A 31 14.90 20.76 -24.54
N THR A 32 16.02 20.84 -25.24
CA THR A 32 16.80 19.67 -25.69
C THR A 32 18.21 19.67 -25.09
N GLY A 33 18.93 18.55 -25.20
CA GLY A 33 20.28 18.38 -24.66
C GLY A 33 20.54 17.00 -24.05
N VAL A 34 21.81 16.67 -23.79
CA VAL A 34 22.25 15.36 -23.26
C VAL A 34 21.64 15.02 -21.89
N SER A 35 21.53 13.74 -21.55
CA SER A 35 21.04 13.34 -20.23
C SER A 35 21.88 13.98 -19.12
N GLY A 36 21.23 14.43 -18.04
CA GLY A 36 21.91 15.14 -16.94
C GLY A 36 22.27 16.59 -17.23
N SER A 37 21.93 17.18 -18.39
CA SER A 37 22.23 18.60 -18.68
C SER A 37 21.36 19.63 -17.93
N GLY A 38 20.44 19.20 -17.06
CA GLY A 38 19.58 20.09 -16.27
C GLY A 38 18.22 20.47 -16.90
N LYS A 39 17.82 19.84 -18.01
CA LYS A 39 16.52 20.10 -18.68
C LYS A 39 15.32 19.97 -17.74
N SER A 40 15.25 18.85 -17.02
CA SER A 40 14.15 18.58 -16.08
C SER A 40 14.20 19.53 -14.89
N SER A 41 15.40 19.84 -14.39
CA SER A 41 15.59 20.82 -13.31
C SER A 41 15.15 22.23 -13.70
N PHE A 42 15.35 22.61 -14.97
CA PHE A 42 14.83 23.86 -15.49
C PHE A 42 13.30 23.82 -15.67
N ALA A 43 12.76 22.81 -16.36
CA ALA A 43 11.34 22.73 -16.67
C ALA A 43 10.46 22.49 -15.44
N PHE A 44 10.75 21.45 -14.65
CA PHE A 44 9.94 21.03 -13.52
C PHE A 44 10.34 21.73 -12.24
N ASP A 45 11.63 21.70 -11.87
CA ASP A 45 12.07 22.19 -10.55
C ASP A 45 12.24 23.71 -10.48
N THR A 46 12.30 24.41 -11.62
CA THR A 46 12.36 25.88 -11.67
C THR A 46 11.05 26.48 -12.19
N VAL A 47 10.74 26.28 -13.48
CA VAL A 47 9.60 26.96 -14.12
C VAL A 47 8.28 26.48 -13.54
N PHE A 48 8.01 25.17 -13.56
CA PHE A 48 6.74 24.65 -13.05
C PHE A 48 6.58 24.92 -11.55
N ARG A 49 7.59 24.66 -10.71
CA ARG A 49 7.51 24.96 -9.27
C ARG A 49 7.23 26.42 -8.96
N GLU A 50 7.82 27.35 -9.69
CA GLU A 50 7.53 28.77 -9.49
C GLU A 50 6.10 29.13 -9.93
N GLY A 51 5.59 28.51 -11.00
CA GLY A 51 4.21 28.66 -11.44
C GLY A 51 3.20 28.10 -10.42
N GLU A 52 3.49 26.92 -9.86
CA GLU A 52 2.70 26.29 -8.82
C GLU A 52 2.70 27.13 -7.54
N ARG A 53 3.87 27.58 -7.08
CA ARG A 53 4.01 28.46 -5.90
C ARG A 53 3.21 29.75 -6.06
N ARG A 54 3.25 30.38 -7.23
CA ARG A 54 2.48 31.62 -7.52
C ARG A 54 0.99 31.36 -7.49
N TYR A 55 0.54 30.28 -8.11
CA TYR A 55 -0.86 29.88 -8.09
C TYR A 55 -1.35 29.61 -6.67
N LEU A 56 -0.58 28.88 -5.86
CA LEU A 56 -0.94 28.65 -4.45
C LEU A 56 -0.92 29.95 -3.64
N ALA A 57 -0.05 30.91 -3.98
CA ALA A 57 0.00 32.20 -3.31
C ALA A 57 -1.27 33.05 -3.53
N THR A 58 -2.03 32.81 -4.60
CA THR A 58 -3.32 33.50 -4.84
C THR A 58 -4.49 32.90 -4.05
N LEU A 59 -4.30 31.74 -3.43
CA LEU A 59 -5.35 31.10 -2.62
C LEU A 59 -5.53 31.77 -1.25
N SER A 60 -6.72 31.58 -0.66
CA SER A 60 -7.05 32.11 0.67
C SER A 60 -6.11 31.56 1.76
N ALA A 61 -5.94 32.30 2.86
CA ALA A 61 -5.08 31.86 3.97
C ALA A 61 -5.46 30.48 4.56
N PRO A 62 -6.75 30.11 4.71
CA PRO A 62 -7.13 28.76 5.11
C PRO A 62 -6.73 27.68 4.10
N ALA A 63 -6.95 27.92 2.81
CA ALA A 63 -6.59 26.97 1.74
C ALA A 63 -5.07 26.73 1.67
N ARG A 64 -4.26 27.77 1.91
CA ARG A 64 -2.80 27.67 1.99
C ARG A 64 -2.28 26.86 3.20
N ARG A 65 -3.08 26.66 4.25
CA ARG A 65 -2.69 25.83 5.41
C ARG A 65 -2.87 24.33 5.15
N LEU A 66 -3.84 23.96 4.32
CA LEU A 66 -4.10 22.57 3.93
C LEU A 66 -3.10 22.05 2.89
N LEU A 67 -2.50 22.95 2.11
CA LEU A 67 -1.56 22.61 1.06
C LEU A 67 -0.12 22.76 1.57
N ALA A 68 0.77 21.87 1.14
CA ALA A 68 2.17 21.92 1.52
C ALA A 68 2.78 23.28 1.14
N LYS A 69 3.58 23.86 2.04
CA LYS A 69 4.41 25.02 1.70
C LYS A 69 5.40 24.59 0.63
N LEU A 70 5.18 25.02 -0.61
CA LEU A 70 6.15 24.79 -1.67
C LEU A 70 7.42 25.61 -1.40
N ALA A 71 8.56 24.92 -1.37
CA ALA A 71 9.86 25.58 -1.34
C ALA A 71 9.99 26.49 -2.56
N ARG A 72 10.50 27.72 -2.34
CA ARG A 72 10.81 28.62 -3.44
C ARG A 72 11.96 27.99 -4.25
N PRO A 73 11.83 27.87 -5.59
CA PRO A 73 12.93 27.38 -6.39
C PRO A 73 14.12 28.35 -6.35
N GLU A 74 15.32 27.82 -6.53
CA GLU A 74 16.56 28.61 -6.57
C GLU A 74 16.63 29.38 -7.90
N VAL A 75 16.01 30.56 -7.92
CA VAL A 75 15.98 31.47 -9.07
C VAL A 75 15.91 32.92 -8.58
N ASP A 76 16.69 33.81 -9.19
CA ASP A 76 16.74 35.22 -8.78
C ASP A 76 15.43 35.93 -9.10
N ALA A 77 15.00 35.82 -10.37
CA ALA A 77 13.75 36.41 -10.82
C ALA A 77 13.10 35.56 -11.91
N LEU A 78 11.76 35.52 -11.87
CA LEU A 78 10.97 34.90 -12.92
C LEU A 78 9.79 35.82 -13.25
N HIS A 79 9.68 36.29 -14.49
CA HIS A 79 8.63 37.24 -14.88
C HIS A 79 7.76 36.66 -15.99
N GLY A 80 6.49 37.06 -16.01
CA GLY A 80 5.57 36.64 -17.07
C GLY A 80 5.10 35.19 -16.98
N LEU A 81 5.32 34.48 -15.87
CA LEU A 81 4.76 33.13 -15.70
C LEU A 81 3.38 33.19 -15.04
N GLY A 82 2.40 32.54 -15.65
CA GLY A 82 1.06 32.33 -15.09
C GLY A 82 0.94 31.03 -14.30
N ALA A 83 -0.30 30.57 -14.07
CA ALA A 83 -0.53 29.23 -13.55
C ALA A 83 0.05 28.19 -14.53
N ALA A 84 0.81 27.24 -14.01
CA ALA A 84 1.47 26.20 -14.80
C ALA A 84 0.88 24.84 -14.47
N VAL A 85 0.74 23.99 -15.48
CA VAL A 85 0.37 22.58 -15.34
C VAL A 85 1.53 21.76 -15.87
N ALA A 86 2.04 20.84 -15.06
CA ALA A 86 3.05 19.88 -15.48
C ALA A 86 2.38 18.55 -15.81
N VAL A 87 2.72 18.00 -16.97
CA VAL A 87 2.40 16.62 -17.33
C VAL A 87 3.69 15.82 -17.23
N GLY A 88 3.85 15.12 -16.10
CA GLY A 88 5.01 14.29 -15.81
C GLY A 88 4.81 12.83 -16.22
N GLN A 89 5.89 12.06 -16.20
CA GLN A 89 5.85 10.61 -16.46
C GLN A 89 5.31 9.81 -15.27
N GLN A 90 5.39 10.35 -14.05
CA GLN A 90 4.82 9.70 -12.88
C GLN A 90 3.29 9.82 -12.91
N GLY A 91 2.62 8.67 -13.07
CA GLY A 91 1.16 8.58 -12.96
C GLY A 91 0.68 8.83 -11.53
N PRO A 92 -0.65 8.93 -11.32
CA PRO A 92 -1.21 8.92 -9.97
C PRO A 92 -0.62 7.73 -9.20
N GLY A 93 -0.21 7.97 -7.95
CA GLY A 93 0.49 6.99 -7.13
C GLY A 93 -0.24 5.64 -7.04
N PRO A 94 0.40 4.59 -6.52
CA PRO A 94 -0.02 3.19 -6.63
C PRO A 94 -1.29 2.84 -5.83
N ASN A 95 -2.14 3.79 -5.49
CA ASN A 95 -3.40 3.51 -4.81
C ASN A 95 -4.30 2.70 -5.75
N PRO A 96 -4.64 1.44 -5.41
CA PRO A 96 -5.45 0.58 -6.27
C PRO A 96 -6.87 1.13 -6.53
N ARG A 97 -7.31 2.11 -5.72
CA ARG A 97 -8.60 2.82 -5.90
C ARG A 97 -8.52 4.00 -6.88
N SER A 98 -7.32 4.38 -7.32
CA SER A 98 -7.10 5.40 -8.34
C SER A 98 -7.29 4.79 -9.72
N THR A 99 -8.46 5.02 -10.29
CA THR A 99 -8.83 4.61 -11.66
C THR A 99 -8.85 5.80 -12.60
N VAL A 100 -8.88 5.55 -13.91
CA VAL A 100 -9.10 6.60 -14.93
C VAL A 100 -10.37 7.41 -14.65
N GLY A 101 -11.44 6.74 -14.21
CA GLY A 101 -12.70 7.40 -13.87
C GLY A 101 -12.55 8.40 -12.71
N THR A 102 -11.77 8.06 -11.68
CA THR A 102 -11.48 8.97 -10.57
C THR A 102 -10.51 10.09 -10.95
N ALA A 103 -9.47 9.78 -11.75
CA ALA A 103 -8.45 10.75 -12.14
C ALA A 103 -8.99 11.83 -13.08
N THR A 104 -9.97 11.48 -13.92
CA THR A 104 -10.61 12.40 -14.88
C THR A 104 -11.82 13.14 -14.30
N GLY A 105 -12.26 12.79 -13.09
CA GLY A 105 -13.51 13.30 -12.51
C GLY A 105 -14.79 12.75 -13.16
N LEU A 106 -14.66 11.90 -14.18
CA LEU A 106 -15.81 11.25 -14.84
C LEU A 106 -16.67 10.48 -13.84
N TRP A 107 -16.03 9.80 -12.89
CA TRP A 107 -16.71 9.04 -11.86
C TRP A 107 -17.63 9.90 -11.00
N ASP A 108 -17.23 11.11 -10.61
CA ASP A 108 -18.10 12.00 -9.82
C ASP A 108 -19.33 12.44 -10.59
N LEU A 109 -19.19 12.69 -11.90
CA LEU A 109 -20.32 12.99 -12.79
C LEU A 109 -21.26 11.79 -12.91
N LEU A 110 -20.73 10.58 -13.07
CA LEU A 110 -21.52 9.35 -13.14
C LEU A 110 -22.29 9.09 -11.84
N ARG A 111 -21.64 9.25 -10.68
CA ARG A 111 -22.33 9.11 -9.37
C ARG A 111 -23.46 10.11 -9.21
N LEU A 112 -23.27 11.35 -9.66
CA LEU A 112 -24.32 12.36 -9.65
C LEU A 112 -25.46 11.99 -10.59
N LEU A 113 -25.15 11.52 -11.80
CA LEU A 113 -26.13 11.09 -12.79
C LEU A 113 -26.96 9.91 -12.27
N PHE A 114 -26.33 8.85 -11.77
CA PHE A 114 -27.01 7.66 -11.26
C PHE A 114 -27.86 7.96 -10.02
N ALA A 115 -27.39 8.82 -9.11
CA ALA A 115 -28.20 9.26 -7.98
C ALA A 115 -29.45 10.03 -8.39
N ARG A 116 -29.45 10.70 -9.56
CA ARG A 116 -30.64 11.38 -10.09
C ARG A 116 -31.59 10.44 -10.83
N LEU A 117 -31.06 9.39 -11.45
CA LEU A 117 -31.85 8.40 -12.21
C LEU A 117 -32.41 7.29 -11.32
N GLY A 118 -31.84 7.06 -10.13
CA GLY A 118 -32.25 6.01 -9.22
C GLY A 118 -33.59 6.28 -8.52
N THR A 119 -34.31 5.20 -8.21
CA THR A 119 -35.62 5.23 -7.55
C THR A 119 -35.51 4.99 -6.05
N PRO A 120 -36.53 5.39 -5.26
CA PRO A 120 -36.38 6.40 -4.21
C PRO A 120 -35.31 6.06 -3.15
N LYS A 121 -34.62 7.10 -2.66
CA LYS A 121 -33.50 7.11 -1.67
C LYS A 121 -32.09 6.82 -2.21
N THR A 122 -31.85 6.99 -3.51
CA THR A 122 -30.47 6.92 -4.02
C THR A 122 -29.73 8.26 -3.83
N HIS A 123 -28.46 8.17 -3.42
CA HIS A 123 -27.54 9.30 -3.30
C HIS A 123 -26.16 8.91 -3.82
N ARG A 124 -25.29 9.90 -4.03
CA ARG A 124 -23.94 9.71 -4.60
C ARG A 124 -23.07 8.72 -3.83
N GLY A 125 -23.32 8.55 -2.52
CA GLY A 125 -22.60 7.61 -1.65
C GLY A 125 -22.79 6.15 -2.10
N LEU A 126 -24.01 5.76 -2.47
CA LEU A 126 -24.33 4.39 -2.90
C LEU A 126 -23.61 3.98 -4.20
N PHE A 127 -23.21 4.94 -5.02
CA PHE A 127 -22.45 4.69 -6.26
C PHE A 127 -20.94 4.89 -6.07
N SER A 128 -20.48 4.98 -4.83
CA SER A 128 -19.08 5.17 -4.49
C SER A 128 -18.45 3.89 -3.96
N PHE A 129 -17.50 3.33 -4.71
CA PHE A 129 -16.66 2.24 -4.22
C PHE A 129 -15.66 2.67 -3.11
N ASN A 130 -15.56 3.98 -2.82
CA ASN A 130 -14.77 4.50 -1.70
C ASN A 130 -15.61 4.79 -0.45
N ASP A 131 -16.94 4.68 -0.55
CA ASP A 131 -17.85 4.92 0.56
C ASP A 131 -18.27 3.58 1.18
N PRO A 132 -18.15 3.36 2.50
CA PRO A 132 -18.62 2.14 3.15
C PRO A 132 -20.07 1.77 2.84
N GLU A 133 -20.92 2.75 2.57
CA GLU A 133 -22.33 2.54 2.22
C GLU A 133 -22.53 2.01 0.79
N GLY A 134 -21.65 2.39 -0.15
CA GLY A 134 -21.74 2.03 -1.57
C GLY A 134 -20.75 0.95 -2.03
N GLN A 135 -19.72 0.65 -1.24
CA GLN A 135 -18.70 -0.33 -1.61
C GLN A 135 -19.19 -1.77 -1.41
N CYS A 136 -18.71 -2.67 -2.26
CA CYS A 136 -18.90 -4.11 -2.06
C CYS A 136 -18.30 -4.53 -0.69
N PRO A 137 -19.04 -5.29 0.15
CA PRO A 137 -18.55 -5.70 1.47
C PRO A 137 -17.37 -6.68 1.40
N THR A 138 -17.26 -7.44 0.31
CA THR A 138 -16.20 -8.45 0.11
C THR A 138 -14.88 -7.81 -0.31
N CYS A 139 -14.85 -7.08 -1.42
CA CYS A 139 -13.62 -6.46 -1.94
C CYS A 139 -13.37 -5.04 -1.41
N ARG A 140 -14.30 -4.48 -0.62
CA ARG A 140 -14.23 -3.11 -0.08
C ARG A 140 -13.94 -2.07 -1.18
N GLY A 141 -14.62 -2.25 -2.32
CA GLY A 141 -14.53 -1.36 -3.47
C GLY A 141 -13.27 -1.46 -4.32
N LEU A 142 -12.41 -2.47 -4.10
CA LEU A 142 -11.23 -2.70 -4.93
C LEU A 142 -11.55 -3.39 -6.26
N GLY A 143 -12.69 -4.09 -6.36
CA GLY A 143 -13.06 -4.90 -7.52
C GLY A 143 -12.29 -6.22 -7.64
N VAL A 144 -11.27 -6.43 -6.80
CA VAL A 144 -10.46 -7.66 -6.71
C VAL A 144 -10.37 -8.12 -5.26
N VAL A 145 -10.20 -9.43 -5.05
CA VAL A 145 -9.99 -10.03 -3.73
C VAL A 145 -8.74 -10.87 -3.80
N ASP A 146 -7.78 -10.54 -2.95
CA ASP A 146 -6.59 -11.36 -2.73
C ASP A 146 -7.01 -12.63 -1.98
N LYS A 147 -6.72 -13.80 -2.55
CA LYS A 147 -6.90 -15.08 -1.87
C LYS A 147 -5.54 -15.71 -1.66
N VAL A 148 -5.37 -16.38 -0.54
CA VAL A 148 -4.12 -17.09 -0.26
C VAL A 148 -4.08 -18.36 -1.10
N ASP A 149 -2.98 -18.57 -1.82
CA ASP A 149 -2.65 -19.84 -2.45
C ASP A 149 -1.81 -20.70 -1.47
N PRO A 150 -2.35 -21.82 -0.93
CA PRO A 150 -1.62 -22.70 -0.03
C PRO A 150 -0.32 -23.24 -0.63
N ALA A 151 -0.22 -23.38 -1.95
CA ALA A 151 0.98 -23.86 -2.62
C ALA A 151 2.15 -22.87 -2.43
N LEU A 152 1.88 -21.56 -2.37
CA LEU A 152 2.90 -20.53 -2.13
C LEU A 152 3.39 -20.48 -0.68
N ILE A 153 2.67 -21.13 0.26
CA ILE A 153 3.11 -21.26 1.66
C ILE A 153 4.17 -22.37 1.79
N VAL A 154 4.13 -23.37 0.92
CA VAL A 154 5.06 -24.51 0.96
C VAL A 154 6.37 -24.12 0.26
N HIS A 155 7.46 -24.13 1.01
CA HIS A 155 8.80 -23.83 0.49
C HIS A 155 9.50 -25.09 -0.02
N ASP A 156 9.58 -26.13 0.81
CA ASP A 156 10.28 -27.37 0.50
C ASP A 156 9.53 -28.57 1.09
N PRO A 157 8.80 -29.34 0.25
CA PRO A 157 8.02 -30.49 0.69
C PRO A 157 8.84 -31.61 1.36
N GLN A 158 10.16 -31.68 1.12
CA GLN A 158 11.02 -32.72 1.72
C GLN A 158 11.38 -32.43 3.17
N ARG A 159 11.17 -31.19 3.65
CA ARG A 159 11.47 -30.78 5.02
C ARG A 159 10.26 -31.00 5.93
N THR A 160 10.52 -31.08 7.23
CA THR A 160 9.50 -31.17 8.27
C THR A 160 8.95 -29.78 8.61
N LEU A 161 7.79 -29.71 9.28
CA LEU A 161 7.23 -28.44 9.73
C LEU A 161 8.22 -27.66 10.62
N ARG A 162 8.82 -28.33 11.61
CA ARG A 162 9.87 -27.76 12.47
C ARG A 162 11.12 -27.42 11.67
N GLY A 163 11.43 -28.27 10.69
CA GLY A 163 12.57 -28.16 9.81
C GLY A 163 12.45 -27.05 8.77
N GLY A 164 11.32 -26.36 8.64
CA GLY A 164 11.17 -25.25 7.69
C GLY A 164 10.63 -25.67 6.32
N ALA A 165 9.67 -26.59 6.28
CA ALA A 165 8.91 -26.91 5.06
C ALA A 165 8.10 -25.71 4.54
N LEU A 166 7.71 -24.79 5.42
CA LEU A 166 6.85 -23.66 5.09
C LEU A 166 7.65 -22.35 5.03
N VAL A 167 7.33 -21.51 4.05
CA VAL A 167 7.94 -20.18 3.84
C VAL A 167 7.95 -19.30 5.11
N PRO A 168 6.88 -19.24 5.93
CA PRO A 168 6.89 -18.44 7.15
C PRO A 168 7.63 -19.08 8.35
N THR A 169 8.28 -20.24 8.21
CA THR A 169 9.01 -20.88 9.31
C THR A 169 10.39 -20.27 9.53
N LEU A 170 10.64 -19.79 10.75
CA LEU A 170 11.92 -19.25 11.17
C LEU A 170 12.91 -20.37 11.52
N LYS A 171 14.21 -20.04 11.60
CA LYS A 171 15.28 -21.00 11.94
C LYS A 171 15.12 -21.71 13.29
N ASN A 172 14.34 -21.13 14.21
CA ASN A 172 14.03 -21.72 15.51
C ASN A 172 12.77 -22.63 15.49
N GLY A 173 12.24 -22.94 14.30
CA GLY A 173 11.06 -23.78 14.10
C GLY A 173 9.72 -23.04 14.31
N TYR A 174 9.74 -21.75 14.63
CA TYR A 174 8.50 -20.97 14.77
C TYR A 174 7.92 -20.61 13.40
N THR A 175 6.73 -21.10 13.09
CA THR A 175 5.97 -20.72 11.89
C THR A 175 5.20 -19.44 12.11
N VAL A 176 5.60 -18.36 11.44
CA VAL A 176 4.86 -17.09 11.45
C VAL A 176 3.43 -17.36 10.93
N TYR A 177 2.44 -16.68 11.51
CA TYR A 177 0.99 -16.87 11.26
C TYR A 177 0.35 -18.12 11.88
N SER A 178 1.10 -19.04 12.52
CA SER A 178 0.48 -20.17 13.25
C SER A 178 -0.31 -19.73 14.48
N GLN A 179 -0.03 -18.54 15.03
CA GLN A 179 -0.51 -18.07 16.34
C GLN A 179 -0.13 -18.96 17.55
N VAL A 180 0.56 -20.09 17.34
CA VAL A 180 0.96 -21.05 18.39
C VAL A 180 2.45 -21.37 18.30
N THR A 181 3.06 -21.80 19.41
CA THR A 181 4.46 -22.27 19.39
C THR A 181 4.58 -23.60 18.64
N VAL A 182 5.80 -23.98 18.25
CA VAL A 182 6.05 -25.27 17.58
C VAL A 182 5.64 -26.47 18.45
N ASP A 183 5.78 -26.37 19.78
CA ASP A 183 5.39 -27.45 20.69
C ASP A 183 3.87 -27.60 20.80
N VAL A 184 3.15 -26.47 20.78
CA VAL A 184 1.68 -26.48 20.73
C VAL A 184 1.20 -26.98 19.37
N MET A 185 1.86 -26.59 18.27
CA MET A 185 1.60 -27.16 16.95
C MET A 185 1.77 -28.68 16.97
N ASN A 186 2.82 -29.18 17.62
CA ASN A 186 3.05 -30.62 17.74
C ASN A 186 1.92 -31.34 18.48
N GLN A 187 1.36 -30.74 19.54
CA GLN A 187 0.18 -31.29 20.21
C GLN A 187 -1.03 -31.37 19.28
N VAL A 188 -1.24 -30.35 18.44
CA VAL A 188 -2.30 -30.35 17.42
C VAL A 188 -2.05 -31.47 16.42
N CYS A 189 -0.84 -31.59 15.86
CA CYS A 189 -0.48 -32.66 14.92
C CYS A 189 -0.70 -34.06 15.52
N GLN A 190 -0.29 -34.27 16.78
CA GLN A 190 -0.43 -35.55 17.47
C GLN A 190 -1.90 -35.97 17.66
N ALA A 191 -2.80 -35.01 17.89
CA ALA A 191 -4.24 -35.26 17.93
C ALA A 191 -4.82 -35.73 16.57
N HIS A 192 -4.04 -35.66 15.50
CA HIS A 192 -4.36 -36.15 14.15
C HIS A 192 -3.42 -37.26 13.66
N GLY A 193 -2.62 -37.85 14.55
CA GLY A 193 -1.80 -39.02 14.24
C GLY A 193 -0.53 -38.73 13.44
N PHE A 194 -0.01 -37.50 13.48
CA PHE A 194 1.31 -37.14 12.93
C PHE A 194 2.03 -36.17 13.87
N ASP A 195 3.23 -35.72 13.50
CA ASP A 195 4.00 -34.75 14.29
C ASP A 195 4.65 -33.69 13.40
N VAL A 196 5.22 -32.67 14.03
CA VAL A 196 5.89 -31.56 13.31
C VAL A 196 7.24 -31.96 12.70
N ASP A 197 7.70 -33.18 12.95
CA ASP A 197 8.96 -33.75 12.49
C ASP A 197 8.72 -34.77 11.35
N THR A 198 7.47 -34.90 10.88
CA THR A 198 7.10 -35.61 9.65
C THR A 198 7.35 -34.70 8.43
N PRO A 199 8.03 -35.17 7.37
CA PRO A 199 8.21 -34.41 6.13
C PRO A 199 6.87 -34.02 5.50
N TRP A 200 6.75 -32.80 4.94
CA TRP A 200 5.49 -32.27 4.41
C TRP A 200 4.90 -33.13 3.28
N GLN A 201 5.76 -33.68 2.42
CA GLN A 201 5.36 -34.56 1.32
C GLN A 201 4.73 -35.87 1.80
N ASP A 202 5.08 -36.34 2.99
CA ASP A 202 4.62 -37.60 3.56
C ASP A 202 3.28 -37.44 4.31
N LEU A 203 2.84 -36.20 4.53
CA LEU A 203 1.53 -35.90 5.10
C LEU A 203 0.41 -36.21 4.09
N THR A 204 -0.67 -36.80 4.61
CA THR A 204 -1.95 -36.90 3.90
C THR A 204 -2.58 -35.52 3.69
N ASP A 205 -3.51 -35.40 2.76
CA ASP A 205 -4.19 -34.13 2.49
C ASP A 205 -4.98 -33.64 3.71
N GLU A 206 -5.60 -34.55 4.48
CA GLU A 206 -6.27 -34.20 5.73
C GLU A 206 -5.29 -33.65 6.78
N GLN A 207 -4.08 -34.19 6.87
CA GLN A 207 -3.05 -33.71 7.79
C GLN A 207 -2.48 -32.35 7.36
N ARG A 208 -2.33 -32.13 6.04
CA ARG A 208 -1.97 -30.81 5.49
C ARG A 208 -3.05 -29.77 5.80
N ASP A 209 -4.32 -30.16 5.68
CA ASP A 209 -5.46 -29.30 6.00
C ASP A 209 -5.50 -28.91 7.48
N VAL A 210 -5.08 -29.79 8.39
CA VAL A 210 -4.94 -29.42 9.81
C VAL A 210 -3.98 -28.24 9.99
N VAL A 211 -2.85 -28.23 9.27
CA VAL A 211 -1.85 -27.15 9.34
C VAL A 211 -2.34 -25.89 8.61
N MET A 212 -2.96 -26.05 7.44
CA MET A 212 -3.36 -24.93 6.59
C MET A 212 -4.65 -24.26 7.05
N TYR A 213 -5.66 -25.04 7.44
CA TYR A 213 -7.02 -24.58 7.72
C TYR A 213 -7.47 -24.81 9.17
N GLY A 214 -6.67 -25.53 9.96
CA GLY A 214 -6.88 -25.65 11.39
C GLY A 214 -7.63 -26.92 11.80
N SER A 215 -7.98 -26.99 13.08
CA SER A 215 -8.64 -28.15 13.68
C SER A 215 -9.39 -27.79 14.94
N GLN A 216 -10.56 -28.41 15.12
CA GLN A 216 -11.38 -28.32 16.34
C GLN A 216 -11.16 -29.46 17.34
N ARG A 217 -10.19 -30.35 17.13
CA ARG A 217 -9.94 -31.50 18.03
C ARG A 217 -9.30 -31.11 19.36
N LEU A 218 -8.59 -30.00 19.41
CA LEU A 218 -7.82 -29.58 20.58
C LEU A 218 -7.96 -28.07 20.77
N VAL A 219 -8.28 -27.65 22.00
CA VAL A 219 -8.20 -26.26 22.43
C VAL A 219 -6.77 -25.98 22.85
N VAL A 220 -6.18 -24.93 22.27
CA VAL A 220 -4.77 -24.59 22.46
C VAL A 220 -4.60 -23.12 22.86
N PRO A 221 -3.56 -22.78 23.64
CA PRO A 221 -3.28 -21.42 24.03
C PRO A 221 -2.56 -20.65 22.91
N TYR A 222 -3.07 -19.49 22.52
CA TYR A 222 -2.45 -18.62 21.52
C TYR A 222 -1.29 -17.80 22.09
N GLY A 223 -0.30 -17.53 21.24
CA GLY A 223 0.82 -16.62 21.50
C GLY A 223 2.20 -17.27 21.45
N LYS A 224 3.23 -16.43 21.25
CA LYS A 224 4.63 -16.88 21.06
C LYS A 224 5.39 -17.17 22.36
N HIS A 225 5.04 -16.50 23.46
CA HIS A 225 5.79 -16.57 24.74
C HIS A 225 4.97 -17.22 25.84
N SER A 226 5.52 -18.25 26.49
CA SER A 226 4.86 -18.95 27.61
C SER A 226 4.55 -17.98 28.75
N LEU A 227 3.63 -18.36 29.64
CA LEU A 227 3.29 -17.55 30.81
C LEU A 227 4.55 -17.29 31.67
N GLU A 228 5.36 -18.32 31.90
CA GLU A 228 6.65 -18.22 32.61
C GLU A 228 7.64 -17.27 31.92
N SER A 229 7.74 -17.29 30.59
CA SER A 229 8.61 -16.36 29.86
C SER A 229 8.14 -14.91 29.96
N ARG A 230 6.82 -14.68 30.06
CA ARG A 230 6.22 -13.33 30.18
C ARG A 230 6.29 -12.81 31.61
N MET A 231 6.23 -13.68 32.61
CA MET A 231 6.43 -13.34 34.02
C MET A 231 7.83 -12.80 34.34
N LYS A 232 8.83 -13.12 33.49
CA LYS A 232 10.19 -12.57 33.60
C LYS A 232 10.32 -11.14 33.08
N TRP A 233 9.30 -10.57 32.44
CA TRP A 233 9.35 -9.22 31.89
C TRP A 233 8.90 -8.20 32.95
N SER A 234 9.78 -7.25 33.29
CA SER A 234 9.45 -6.19 34.24
C SER A 234 8.46 -5.18 33.64
N GLY A 235 7.43 -4.82 34.42
CA GLY A 235 6.46 -3.77 34.03
C GLY A 235 5.26 -4.22 33.18
N ILE A 236 5.09 -5.52 32.92
CA ILE A 236 3.93 -6.04 32.17
C ILE A 236 3.10 -6.96 33.05
N THR A 237 1.81 -6.63 33.26
CA THR A 237 0.85 -7.55 33.89
C THR A 237 0.57 -8.70 32.92
N ALA A 238 1.13 -9.88 33.19
CA ALA A 238 0.90 -11.07 32.38
C ALA A 238 -0.57 -11.52 32.50
N ARG A 239 -1.36 -11.34 31.43
CA ARG A 239 -2.71 -11.90 31.32
C ARG A 239 -2.62 -13.37 30.84
N PRO A 240 -3.57 -14.23 31.22
CA PRO A 240 -3.70 -15.56 30.64
C PRO A 240 -3.75 -15.49 29.11
N ARG A 241 -3.22 -16.51 28.44
CA ARG A 241 -3.33 -16.61 26.99
C ARG A 241 -4.80 -16.83 26.62
N GLU A 242 -5.21 -16.21 25.53
CA GLU A 242 -6.46 -16.57 24.89
C GLU A 242 -6.36 -18.02 24.40
N GLU A 243 -7.38 -18.82 24.65
CA GLU A 243 -7.44 -20.22 24.25
C GLU A 243 -8.53 -20.40 23.18
N GLY A 244 -8.28 -21.29 22.24
CA GLY A 244 -9.24 -21.62 21.20
C GLY A 244 -8.77 -22.77 20.33
N TYR A 245 -9.58 -23.11 19.32
CA TYR A 245 -9.24 -24.14 18.34
C TYR A 245 -8.16 -23.64 17.39
N TYR A 246 -7.21 -24.51 17.04
CA TYR A 246 -6.17 -24.13 16.09
C TYR A 246 -6.78 -23.67 14.77
N ARG A 247 -6.46 -22.44 14.35
CA ARG A 247 -7.12 -21.77 13.22
C ARG A 247 -6.52 -22.09 11.85
N GLY A 248 -5.34 -22.71 11.81
CA GLY A 248 -4.58 -22.90 10.57
C GLY A 248 -3.86 -21.62 10.10
N LEU A 249 -2.94 -21.80 9.16
CA LEU A 249 -2.15 -20.71 8.59
C LEU A 249 -2.96 -19.83 7.63
N VAL A 250 -3.74 -20.43 6.72
CA VAL A 250 -4.47 -19.73 5.66
C VAL A 250 -5.45 -18.71 6.25
N PRO A 251 -6.34 -19.05 7.20
CA PRO A 251 -7.27 -18.06 7.75
C PRO A 251 -6.57 -16.90 8.47
N VAL A 252 -5.40 -17.14 9.08
CA VAL A 252 -4.62 -16.09 9.76
C VAL A 252 -3.92 -15.19 8.74
N ILE A 253 -3.40 -15.75 7.65
CA ILE A 253 -2.80 -14.98 6.56
C ILE A 253 -3.88 -14.14 5.86
N GLU A 254 -5.06 -14.69 5.58
CA GLU A 254 -6.21 -13.95 5.00
C GLU A 254 -6.68 -12.80 5.91
N GLU A 255 -6.81 -13.06 7.22
CA GLU A 255 -7.12 -12.00 8.19
C GLU A 255 -6.04 -10.90 8.19
N THR A 256 -4.77 -11.28 8.01
CA THR A 256 -3.67 -10.33 7.90
C THR A 256 -3.73 -9.54 6.60
N LEU A 257 -4.03 -10.17 5.46
CA LEU A 257 -4.21 -9.49 4.16
C LEU A 257 -5.32 -8.43 4.24
N THR A 258 -6.44 -8.76 4.86
CA THR A 258 -7.57 -7.82 4.99
C THR A 258 -7.31 -6.63 5.92
N ARG A 259 -6.36 -6.77 6.86
CA ARG A 259 -5.96 -5.71 7.80
C ARG A 259 -4.78 -4.88 7.29
N ASN A 260 -3.76 -5.51 6.73
CA ASN A 260 -2.50 -4.88 6.34
C ASN A 260 -1.85 -5.60 5.14
N ARG A 261 -2.09 -5.08 3.93
CA ARG A 261 -1.52 -5.55 2.66
C ARG A 261 -0.07 -5.10 2.50
N ASN A 262 0.87 -5.83 3.10
CA ASN A 262 2.30 -5.62 2.92
C ASN A 262 2.97 -6.78 2.18
N ASP A 263 4.17 -6.54 1.66
CA ASP A 263 4.91 -7.48 0.81
C ASP A 263 5.13 -8.86 1.43
N ASN A 264 5.22 -8.97 2.77
CA ASN A 264 5.41 -10.25 3.44
C ASN A 264 4.21 -11.19 3.32
N VAL A 265 3.02 -10.62 3.14
CA VAL A 265 1.76 -11.38 3.05
C VAL A 265 1.32 -11.49 1.60
N LEU A 266 1.57 -10.46 0.78
CA LEU A 266 1.23 -10.44 -0.65
C LEU A 266 1.95 -11.52 -1.46
N ARG A 267 3.10 -12.03 -1.00
CA ARG A 267 3.80 -13.16 -1.64
C ARG A 267 3.05 -14.50 -1.59
N PHE A 268 1.93 -14.56 -0.86
CA PHE A 268 1.09 -15.77 -0.75
C PHE A 268 -0.22 -15.66 -1.54
N VAL A 269 -0.39 -14.61 -2.35
CA VAL A 269 -1.60 -14.28 -3.10
C VAL A 269 -1.39 -14.51 -4.59
#